data_AF-A0A1V5PW56-F1
#
_entry.id   AF-A0A1V5PW56-F1
#
_cell.length_a   1.000
_cell.length_b   1.000
_cell.length_c   1.000
_cell.angle_alpha   90.00
_cell.angle_beta   90.00
_cell.angle_gamma   90.00
#
_symmetry.space_group_name_H-M   'P 1'
#
loop_
_entity.id
_entity.type
_entity.pdbx_description
1 polymer ?
#
loop_
_entity_poly.entity_id
_entity_poly.type
_entity_poly.pdbx_seq_one_letter_code
_entity_poly.pdbx_strand_id
1 'polypeptide(L)'
;MARMVRLLLPVALMLVVLGCTLSSPTTSTSPTADKGLERTPPVAATPLPTATPNPCPAVTAISAPERPTDFGDSFILTLREYLAAGGNPTALGEVLQVWEALPPDGGIPLQQDFTGDGSLEVAVAFINPLAESFPPEGMLAIFTCRNGAYETLYSYTPGEWANVALVGGEDLNGDDNPELVFADVTCGAHTCWHTLHVWSWDGAAFREQTAGDPSLPYPTFTLTKDAILASSVGVGSVGAGPQRVYTETWSWNGSVITRTATQLGPAQYRYHAFRDGDEAQRAERYADAFDAYLRVINDESLEPWAGYYSAPEERLWFTALARWRLVLLGINLGNFPDAENAYQRLQADFTAEAPGYPVAQLASRFWEAYQRLGLRPEACAQTLTAPEVAAILEFLNSFGYANPTYTAEELCPSTIP
;
A
#
# COMPACT_ATOMS: atom_id res chain seq x y z
N MET A 1 5.61 -14.45 58.96
CA MET A 1 6.50 -15.44 59.64
C MET A 1 5.95 -16.84 59.38
N ALA A 2 6.79 -17.73 58.83
CA ALA A 2 6.83 -19.21 58.92
C ALA A 2 5.52 -20.03 58.87
N ARG A 3 5.36 -21.18 58.17
CA ARG A 3 6.22 -22.16 57.47
C ARG A 3 5.23 -23.10 56.70
N MET A 4 5.37 -23.40 55.41
CA MET A 4 6.19 -24.47 54.79
C MET A 4 5.85 -25.92 55.20
N VAL A 5 5.37 -26.76 54.25
CA VAL A 5 5.76 -28.17 53.86
C VAL A 5 4.89 -28.51 52.61
N ARG A 6 5.32 -28.66 51.34
CA ARG A 6 6.25 -29.56 50.59
C ARG A 6 5.87 -31.05 50.51
N LEU A 7 5.46 -31.52 49.32
CA LEU A 7 5.79 -32.83 48.69
C LEU A 7 5.29 -32.78 47.21
N LEU A 8 6.12 -32.52 46.20
CA LEU A 8 7.04 -33.37 45.41
C LEU A 8 6.37 -34.32 44.37
N LEU A 9 6.80 -34.09 43.11
CA LEU A 9 6.47 -34.71 41.82
C LEU A 9 7.06 -36.14 41.63
N PRO A 10 6.72 -36.87 40.55
CA PRO A 10 7.60 -36.92 39.35
C PRO A 10 6.82 -36.89 38.02
N VAL A 11 7.11 -35.99 37.07
CA VAL A 11 7.99 -36.10 35.89
C VAL A 11 7.98 -37.47 35.19
N ALA A 12 7.48 -37.51 33.95
CA ALA A 12 7.85 -38.49 32.93
C ALA A 12 8.17 -37.75 31.62
N LEU A 13 9.47 -37.67 31.31
CA LEU A 13 10.08 -37.15 30.09
C LEU A 13 10.64 -38.37 29.34
N MET A 14 10.18 -38.64 28.12
CA MET A 14 10.75 -39.68 27.26
C MET A 14 11.75 -39.07 26.29
N LEU A 15 13.02 -39.45 26.45
CA LEU A 15 14.16 -39.21 25.58
C LEU A 15 14.67 -40.57 25.10
N VAL A 16 14.80 -40.77 23.79
CA VAL A 16 15.38 -41.97 23.18
C VAL A 16 16.71 -41.58 22.54
N VAL A 17 17.80 -42.23 22.96
CA VAL A 17 19.10 -42.13 22.29
C VAL A 17 19.84 -43.48 22.33
N LEU A 18 20.59 -43.72 21.25
CA LEU A 18 21.82 -44.52 21.08
C LEU A 18 21.74 -46.02 20.78
N GLY A 19 22.32 -46.37 19.63
CA GLY A 19 22.96 -47.65 19.36
C GLY A 19 24.22 -47.45 18.51
N CYS A 20 25.38 -47.33 19.17
CA CYS A 20 26.71 -47.47 18.56
C CYS A 20 27.25 -48.87 18.91
N THR A 21 27.79 -49.60 17.94
CA THR A 21 28.59 -50.81 18.19
C THR A 21 30.01 -50.63 17.65
N LEU A 22 30.99 -50.68 18.56
CA LEU A 22 32.41 -50.83 18.27
C LEU A 22 32.74 -52.30 17.95
N SER A 23 33.74 -52.51 17.09
CA SER A 23 34.52 -53.75 17.05
C SER A 23 35.99 -53.40 16.79
N SER A 24 36.87 -53.97 17.63
CA SER A 24 38.32 -53.72 17.70
C SER A 24 39.12 -54.68 16.78
N PRO A 25 40.47 -54.75 16.87
CA PRO A 25 41.36 -54.35 15.78
C PRO A 25 42.03 -55.57 15.10
N THR A 26 42.62 -55.37 13.92
CA THR A 26 43.52 -56.38 13.33
C THR A 26 44.82 -55.74 12.86
N THR A 27 45.88 -56.31 13.43
CA THR A 27 47.32 -56.28 13.19
C THR A 27 47.91 -55.54 11.97
N SER A 28 48.92 -54.74 12.32
CA SER A 28 50.03 -54.24 11.51
C SER A 28 50.73 -55.33 10.68
N THR A 29 50.93 -55.03 9.39
CA THR A 29 52.05 -55.52 8.57
C THR A 29 52.57 -54.36 7.72
N SER A 30 53.89 -54.24 7.61
CA SER A 30 54.62 -53.25 6.82
C SER A 30 55.53 -54.02 5.84
N PRO A 31 56.17 -53.38 4.85
CA PRO A 31 55.68 -53.09 3.51
C PRO A 31 56.38 -53.95 2.44
N THR A 32 55.89 -53.94 1.20
CA THR A 32 56.67 -54.40 0.04
C THR A 32 56.44 -53.42 -1.10
N ALA A 33 57.54 -52.84 -1.58
CA ALA A 33 57.61 -52.00 -2.77
C ALA A 33 57.22 -52.79 -4.02
N ASP A 34 56.52 -52.17 -4.99
CA ASP A 34 57.06 -51.97 -6.35
C ASP A 34 56.10 -51.19 -7.28
N LYS A 35 56.74 -50.48 -8.23
CA LYS A 35 56.33 -49.95 -9.54
C LYS A 35 55.44 -48.70 -9.64
N GLY A 36 56.08 -47.70 -10.26
CA GLY A 36 55.58 -46.36 -10.54
C GLY A 36 54.31 -46.32 -11.38
N LEU A 37 53.45 -45.38 -10.99
CA LEU A 37 52.38 -44.83 -11.80
C LEU A 37 52.85 -43.49 -12.37
N GLU A 38 52.73 -43.40 -13.68
CA GLU A 38 53.00 -42.25 -14.52
C GLU A 38 52.12 -41.06 -14.09
N ARG A 39 52.73 -39.89 -13.87
CA ARG A 39 52.01 -38.66 -13.48
C ARG A 39 51.23 -38.13 -14.68
N THR A 40 49.90 -38.18 -14.62
CA THR A 40 49.02 -37.39 -15.49
C THR A 40 49.35 -35.91 -15.34
N PRO A 41 49.57 -35.14 -16.43
CA PRO A 41 49.82 -33.72 -16.33
C PRO A 41 48.58 -32.99 -15.75
N PRO A 42 48.78 -31.93 -14.95
CA PRO A 42 47.67 -31.14 -14.44
C PRO A 42 46.90 -30.50 -15.60
N VAL A 43 45.58 -30.68 -15.61
CA VAL A 43 44.67 -29.93 -16.49
C VAL A 43 44.90 -28.44 -16.18
N ALA A 44 45.33 -27.69 -17.18
CA ALA A 44 45.49 -26.25 -17.06
C ALA A 44 44.13 -25.63 -16.70
N ALA A 45 44.07 -24.91 -15.58
CA ALA A 45 42.90 -24.13 -15.23
C ALA A 45 42.63 -23.12 -16.36
N THR A 46 41.44 -23.17 -16.94
CA THR A 46 40.95 -22.14 -17.85
C THR A 46 41.06 -20.79 -17.12
N PRO A 47 41.71 -19.76 -17.69
CA PRO A 47 41.76 -18.45 -17.06
C PRO A 47 40.32 -17.95 -16.88
N LEU A 48 40.00 -17.44 -15.70
CA LEU A 48 38.75 -16.70 -15.52
C LEU A 48 38.69 -15.59 -16.58
N PRO A 49 37.50 -15.30 -17.15
CA PRO A 49 37.34 -14.15 -18.03
C PRO A 49 37.89 -12.91 -17.31
N THR A 50 38.78 -12.19 -17.99
CA THR A 50 39.31 -10.92 -17.51
C THR A 50 38.12 -9.96 -17.37
N ALA A 51 37.93 -9.37 -16.18
CA ALA A 51 36.89 -8.39 -15.95
C ALA A 51 36.99 -7.31 -17.03
N THR A 52 35.89 -7.07 -17.75
CA THR A 52 35.78 -5.97 -18.71
C THR A 52 36.13 -4.69 -17.97
N PRO A 53 37.02 -3.82 -18.51
CA PRO A 53 37.36 -2.57 -17.85
C PRO A 53 36.08 -1.76 -17.59
N ASN A 54 35.88 -1.29 -16.36
CA ASN A 54 34.79 -0.37 -16.05
C ASN A 54 34.94 0.86 -16.97
N PRO A 55 33.94 1.20 -17.80
CA PRO A 55 34.05 2.32 -18.73
C PRO A 55 34.06 3.69 -18.02
N CYS A 56 33.96 3.74 -16.69
CA CYS A 56 33.82 4.98 -15.92
C CYS A 56 35.11 5.52 -15.34
N PRO A 57 35.18 6.87 -15.14
CA PRO A 57 36.22 7.47 -14.34
C PRO A 57 36.37 6.75 -13.00
N ALA A 58 37.62 6.48 -12.61
CA ALA A 58 37.88 5.96 -11.28
C ALA A 58 37.38 6.97 -10.23
N VAL A 59 36.65 6.48 -9.23
CA VAL A 59 36.20 7.33 -8.12
C VAL A 59 37.42 7.86 -7.38
N THR A 60 37.49 9.18 -7.22
CA THR A 60 38.54 9.90 -6.52
C THR A 60 37.94 10.78 -5.43
N ALA A 61 38.76 11.11 -4.44
CA ALA A 61 38.36 11.99 -3.34
C ALA A 61 38.40 13.46 -3.79
N ILE A 62 37.40 13.86 -4.59
CA ILE A 62 37.16 15.26 -4.95
C ILE A 62 36.10 15.88 -4.02
N SER A 63 36.18 17.19 -3.80
CA SER A 63 35.19 17.91 -3.01
C SER A 63 33.83 17.94 -3.72
N ALA A 64 32.75 18.00 -2.93
CA ALA A 64 31.42 18.28 -3.45
C ALA A 64 31.41 19.60 -4.26
N PRO A 65 30.67 19.65 -5.38
CA PRO A 65 30.55 20.86 -6.17
C PRO A 65 29.73 21.93 -5.43
N GLU A 66 30.00 23.20 -5.72
CA GLU A 66 29.15 24.29 -5.27
C GLU A 66 27.79 24.23 -5.99
N ARG A 67 26.72 24.66 -5.29
CA ARG A 67 25.38 24.72 -5.87
C ARG A 67 25.34 25.78 -6.98
N PRO A 68 24.84 25.46 -8.19
CA PRO A 68 24.59 26.48 -9.21
C PRO A 68 23.60 27.56 -8.73
N THR A 69 23.71 28.77 -9.26
CA THR A 69 22.80 29.88 -8.91
C THR A 69 21.44 29.73 -9.57
N ASP A 70 21.42 29.28 -10.82
CA ASP A 70 20.21 29.06 -11.60
C ASP A 70 19.79 27.59 -11.50
N PHE A 71 18.50 27.31 -11.51
CA PHE A 71 17.95 25.95 -11.58
C PHE A 71 17.88 25.45 -13.04
N GLY A 72 17.74 24.14 -13.23
CA GLY A 72 17.58 23.52 -14.55
C GLY A 72 18.86 22.87 -15.08
N ASP A 73 19.20 23.14 -16.34
CA ASP A 73 20.35 22.53 -17.05
C ASP A 73 21.69 22.75 -16.35
N SER A 74 21.83 23.83 -15.58
CA SER A 74 23.00 24.12 -14.74
C SER A 74 23.23 23.03 -13.67
N PHE A 75 22.17 22.54 -13.02
CA PHE A 75 22.27 21.44 -12.06
C PHE A 75 22.71 20.17 -12.76
N ILE A 76 22.10 19.85 -13.91
CA ILE A 76 22.46 18.68 -14.72
C ILE A 76 23.94 18.74 -15.13
N LEU A 77 24.39 19.90 -15.61
CA LEU A 77 25.78 20.12 -16.03
C LEU A 77 26.75 19.95 -14.86
N THR A 78 26.50 20.59 -13.72
CA THR A 78 27.40 20.54 -12.56
C THR A 78 27.49 19.14 -11.96
N LEU A 79 26.36 18.42 -11.86
CA LEU A 79 26.36 17.03 -11.39
C LEU A 79 27.12 16.11 -12.36
N ARG A 80 26.92 16.27 -13.67
CA ARG A 80 27.68 15.53 -14.69
C ARG A 80 29.18 15.82 -14.61
N GLU A 81 29.57 17.07 -14.46
CA GLU A 81 30.98 17.48 -14.35
C GLU A 81 31.64 16.93 -13.09
N TYR A 82 30.91 16.90 -11.96
CA TYR A 82 31.35 16.24 -10.74
C TYR A 82 31.63 14.76 -10.98
N LEU A 83 30.70 14.04 -11.60
CA LEU A 83 30.88 12.62 -11.95
C LEU A 83 32.05 12.41 -12.93
N ALA A 84 32.17 13.26 -13.96
CA ALA A 84 33.24 13.19 -14.95
C ALA A 84 34.63 13.47 -14.36
N ALA A 85 34.71 14.28 -13.29
CA ALA A 85 35.93 14.53 -12.53
C ALA A 85 36.31 13.37 -11.57
N GLY A 86 35.55 12.28 -11.56
CA GLY A 86 35.74 11.14 -10.66
C GLY A 86 35.01 11.27 -9.32
N GLY A 87 34.00 12.13 -9.24
CA GLY A 87 33.10 12.22 -8.09
C GLY A 87 32.37 10.90 -7.83
N ASN A 88 32.07 10.61 -6.56
CA ASN A 88 31.38 9.39 -6.17
C ASN A 88 29.87 9.53 -6.44
N PRO A 89 29.25 8.72 -7.32
CA PRO A 89 27.81 8.82 -7.57
C PRO A 89 26.95 8.59 -6.32
N THR A 90 27.40 7.77 -5.36
CA THR A 90 26.70 7.55 -4.08
C THR A 90 26.68 8.81 -3.22
N ALA A 91 27.60 9.76 -3.41
CA ALA A 91 27.64 11.01 -2.66
C ALA A 91 26.64 12.05 -3.18
N LEU A 92 25.99 11.83 -4.33
CA LEU A 92 25.07 12.80 -4.92
C LEU A 92 23.86 13.12 -4.02
N GLY A 93 23.40 12.15 -3.22
CA GLY A 93 22.36 12.41 -2.22
C GLY A 93 22.78 13.47 -1.21
N GLU A 94 24.01 13.38 -0.68
CA GLU A 94 24.54 14.37 0.26
C GLU A 94 24.79 15.72 -0.41
N VAL A 95 25.27 15.73 -1.66
CA VAL A 95 25.44 16.96 -2.46
C VAL A 95 24.10 17.69 -2.58
N LEU A 96 23.05 16.99 -3.01
CA LEU A 96 21.71 17.56 -3.13
C LEU A 96 21.14 17.99 -1.78
N GLN A 97 21.44 17.27 -0.70
CA GLN A 97 21.03 17.67 0.64
C GLN A 97 21.67 19.00 1.07
N VAL A 98 22.98 19.17 0.85
CA VAL A 98 23.70 20.42 1.11
C VAL A 98 23.17 21.56 0.24
N TRP A 99 22.72 21.24 -0.96
CA TRP A 99 22.09 22.20 -1.87
C TRP A 99 20.64 22.53 -1.51
N GLU A 100 20.05 21.84 -0.52
CA GLU A 100 18.61 21.86 -0.19
C GLU A 100 17.72 21.46 -1.38
N ALA A 101 18.28 20.68 -2.30
CA ALA A 101 17.69 20.33 -3.60
C ALA A 101 17.22 18.87 -3.68
N LEU A 102 17.22 18.12 -2.57
CA LEU A 102 16.58 16.80 -2.53
C LEU A 102 15.06 16.95 -2.56
N PRO A 103 14.34 16.20 -3.42
CA PRO A 103 12.88 16.15 -3.36
C PRO A 103 12.42 15.69 -1.96
N PRO A 104 11.31 16.24 -1.44
CA PRO A 104 10.78 15.84 -0.12
C PRO A 104 10.23 14.41 -0.12
N ASP A 105 9.75 13.95 -1.26
CA ASP A 105 9.22 12.61 -1.49
C ASP A 105 10.15 11.81 -2.41
N GLY A 106 10.23 10.49 -2.21
CA GLY A 106 11.07 9.60 -3.00
C GLY A 106 12.42 9.26 -2.35
N GLY A 107 13.19 8.48 -3.08
CA GLY A 107 14.51 7.99 -2.70
C GLY A 107 15.66 8.91 -3.12
N ILE A 108 16.86 8.53 -2.68
CA ILE A 108 18.12 9.14 -3.10
C ILE A 108 18.50 8.71 -4.52
N PRO A 109 19.51 9.34 -5.15
CA PRO A 109 20.00 8.95 -6.46
C PRO A 109 20.28 7.44 -6.59
N LEU A 110 19.90 6.86 -7.73
CA LEU A 110 20.00 5.44 -8.03
C LEU A 110 21.18 5.16 -8.96
N GLN A 111 21.78 3.98 -8.82
CA GLN A 111 22.81 3.45 -9.71
C GLN A 111 22.40 2.06 -10.20
N GLN A 112 22.12 1.93 -11.49
CA GLN A 112 21.59 0.70 -12.08
C GLN A 112 21.82 0.69 -13.59
N ASP A 113 22.05 -0.49 -14.17
CA ASP A 113 22.20 -0.65 -15.63
C ASP A 113 20.82 -0.66 -16.28
N PHE A 114 20.28 0.52 -16.57
CA PHE A 114 18.95 0.66 -17.19
C PHE A 114 18.98 0.39 -18.69
N THR A 115 20.17 0.38 -19.31
CA THR A 115 20.33 0.25 -20.76
C THR A 115 20.74 -1.16 -21.21
N GLY A 116 21.11 -2.04 -20.27
CA GLY A 116 21.54 -3.41 -20.55
C GLY A 116 22.94 -3.51 -21.14
N ASP A 117 23.74 -2.44 -21.06
CA ASP A 117 25.06 -2.36 -21.70
C ASP A 117 26.22 -2.77 -20.77
N GLY A 118 25.90 -3.13 -19.52
CA GLY A 118 26.84 -3.50 -18.48
C GLY A 118 27.43 -2.32 -17.71
N SER A 119 27.08 -1.08 -18.08
CA SER A 119 27.45 0.15 -17.36
C SER A 119 26.30 0.60 -16.47
N LEU A 120 26.62 1.17 -15.31
CA LEU A 120 25.58 1.72 -14.44
C LEU A 120 25.23 3.14 -14.89
N GLU A 121 23.94 3.38 -15.12
CA GLU A 121 23.37 4.71 -15.19
C GLU A 121 23.15 5.27 -13.78
N VAL A 122 23.27 6.60 -13.66
CA VAL A 122 22.99 7.35 -12.43
C VAL A 122 21.72 8.17 -12.63
N ALA A 123 20.62 7.76 -11.99
CA ALA A 123 19.35 8.50 -12.02
C ALA A 123 19.24 9.43 -10.80
N VAL A 124 18.95 10.69 -11.03
CA VAL A 124 18.96 11.75 -10.01
C VAL A 124 17.71 12.62 -10.16
N ALA A 125 16.85 12.63 -9.14
CA ALA A 125 15.76 13.60 -9.02
C ALA A 125 16.21 14.76 -8.12
N PHE A 126 15.88 16.00 -8.49
CA PHE A 126 16.22 17.20 -7.72
C PHE A 126 15.18 18.31 -7.92
N ILE A 127 15.05 19.17 -6.92
CA ILE A 127 14.10 20.28 -6.89
C ILE A 127 14.81 21.64 -6.89
N ASN A 128 14.10 22.69 -7.27
CA ASN A 128 14.56 24.06 -7.12
C ASN A 128 14.45 24.46 -5.64
N PRO A 129 15.57 24.63 -4.91
CA PRO A 129 15.55 25.00 -3.50
C PRO A 129 15.04 26.43 -3.25
N LEU A 130 14.98 27.26 -4.30
CA LEU A 130 14.53 28.64 -4.24
C LEU A 130 13.09 28.82 -4.76
N ALA A 131 12.39 27.74 -5.08
CA ALA A 131 11.02 27.83 -5.57
C ALA A 131 10.07 28.38 -4.49
N GLU A 132 9.23 29.34 -4.87
CA GLU A 132 8.20 29.92 -4.00
C GLU A 132 6.87 29.16 -4.04
N SER A 133 6.75 28.18 -4.95
CA SER A 133 5.56 27.35 -5.13
C SER A 133 5.72 25.96 -4.52
N PHE A 134 4.61 25.32 -4.18
CA PHE A 134 4.58 23.96 -3.66
C PHE A 134 3.68 23.06 -4.53
N PRO A 135 4.16 21.88 -4.97
CA PRO A 135 5.52 21.39 -4.78
C PRO A 135 6.53 22.27 -5.54
N PRO A 136 7.79 22.37 -5.05
CA PRO A 136 8.83 23.09 -5.77
C PRO A 136 9.05 22.43 -7.12
N GLU A 137 9.31 23.19 -8.18
CA GLU A 137 9.62 22.63 -9.50
C GLU A 137 10.82 21.67 -9.41
N GLY A 138 10.75 20.54 -10.11
CA GLY A 138 11.79 19.51 -10.07
C GLY A 138 12.13 18.94 -11.43
N MET A 139 13.20 18.16 -11.48
CA MET A 139 13.65 17.45 -12.68
C MET A 139 14.24 16.10 -12.31
N LEU A 140 14.27 15.21 -13.30
CA LEU A 140 15.01 13.96 -13.29
C LEU A 140 16.11 14.04 -14.35
N ALA A 141 17.33 13.66 -14.00
CA ALA A 141 18.43 13.48 -14.93
C ALA A 141 18.98 12.05 -14.82
N ILE A 142 19.30 11.45 -15.96
CA ILE A 142 19.92 10.14 -16.06
C ILE A 142 21.27 10.33 -16.75
N PHE A 143 22.34 9.99 -16.04
CA PHE A 143 23.70 10.05 -16.57
C PHE A 143 24.14 8.64 -16.94
N THR A 144 24.69 8.48 -18.14
CA THR A 144 25.37 7.25 -18.54
C THR A 144 26.87 7.51 -18.62
N CYS A 145 27.62 6.44 -18.61
CA CYS A 145 29.06 6.46 -18.58
C CYS A 145 29.60 5.74 -19.80
N ARG A 146 30.23 6.50 -20.71
CA ARG A 146 30.77 5.97 -21.97
C ARG A 146 32.17 6.48 -22.22
N ASN A 147 33.05 5.58 -22.65
CA ASN A 147 34.43 5.91 -23.06
C ASN A 147 35.22 6.72 -22.01
N GLY A 148 35.05 6.45 -20.72
CA GLY A 148 35.77 7.14 -19.65
C GLY A 148 35.17 8.48 -19.24
N ALA A 149 33.95 8.83 -19.67
CA ALA A 149 33.29 10.09 -19.31
C ALA A 149 31.79 9.89 -19.05
N TYR A 150 31.24 10.69 -18.13
CA TYR A 150 29.79 10.77 -17.92
C TYR A 150 29.16 11.72 -18.93
N GLU A 151 28.08 11.27 -19.56
CA GLU A 151 27.22 12.06 -20.43
C GLU A 151 25.78 12.06 -19.88
N THR A 152 25.00 13.08 -20.25
CA THR A 152 23.57 13.10 -19.94
C THR A 152 22.87 12.18 -20.94
N LEU A 153 22.38 11.04 -20.48
CA LEU A 153 21.61 10.11 -21.30
C LEU A 153 20.21 10.65 -21.56
N TYR A 154 19.57 11.14 -20.51
CA TYR A 154 18.21 11.64 -20.55
C TYR A 154 17.98 12.71 -19.49
N SER A 155 17.06 13.62 -19.76
CA SER A 155 16.51 14.54 -18.75
C SER A 155 15.00 14.64 -18.92
N TYR A 156 14.32 14.83 -17.80
CA TYR A 156 12.87 14.95 -17.74
C TYR A 156 12.48 16.05 -16.77
N THR A 157 11.54 16.88 -17.23
CA THR A 157 10.90 17.91 -16.42
C THR A 157 9.41 17.60 -16.43
N PRO A 158 8.77 17.40 -15.26
CA PRO A 158 7.33 17.23 -15.17
C PRO A 158 6.62 18.55 -15.52
N GLY A 159 5.29 18.54 -15.46
CA GLY A 159 4.48 19.75 -15.70
C GLY A 159 4.77 20.89 -14.71
N GLU A 160 4.15 22.05 -14.94
CA GLU A 160 4.21 23.18 -14.01
C GLU A 160 3.71 22.79 -12.62
N TRP A 161 4.32 23.35 -11.57
CA TRP A 161 4.01 23.05 -10.17
C TRP A 161 4.08 21.55 -9.83
N ALA A 162 5.10 20.90 -10.37
CA ALA A 162 5.37 19.49 -10.11
C ALA A 162 6.87 19.24 -9.85
N ASN A 163 7.17 18.18 -9.12
CA ASN A 163 8.50 17.59 -9.08
C ASN A 163 8.45 16.08 -9.31
N VAL A 164 9.63 15.46 -9.24
CA VAL A 164 9.81 14.02 -9.41
C VAL A 164 10.20 13.40 -8.07
N ALA A 165 9.45 12.40 -7.65
CA ALA A 165 9.79 11.49 -6.57
C ALA A 165 10.38 10.21 -7.16
N LEU A 166 11.67 9.98 -6.97
CA LEU A 166 12.33 8.76 -7.45
C LEU A 166 11.90 7.57 -6.59
N VAL A 167 11.45 6.46 -7.19
CA VAL A 167 10.97 5.28 -6.44
C VAL A 167 12.05 4.20 -6.39
N GLY A 168 12.61 3.83 -7.54
CA GLY A 168 13.58 2.73 -7.62
C GLY A 168 13.85 2.28 -9.05
N GLY A 169 14.57 1.17 -9.18
CA GLY A 169 14.76 0.47 -10.45
C GLY A 169 14.70 -1.04 -10.24
N GLU A 170 13.97 -1.75 -11.10
CA GLU A 170 13.77 -3.20 -11.01
C GLU A 170 13.32 -3.78 -12.35
N ASP A 171 13.71 -5.01 -12.66
CA ASP A 171 13.23 -5.73 -13.85
C ASP A 171 11.80 -6.25 -13.59
N LEU A 172 10.81 -5.45 -13.97
CA LEU A 172 9.39 -5.71 -13.76
C LEU A 172 8.77 -6.48 -14.91
N ASN A 173 9.38 -6.42 -16.10
CA ASN A 173 8.87 -7.04 -17.32
C ASN A 173 9.52 -8.42 -17.61
N GLY A 174 10.64 -8.73 -16.97
CA GLY A 174 11.39 -9.99 -17.07
C GLY A 174 12.33 -10.08 -18.29
N ASP A 175 12.80 -8.95 -18.84
CA ASP A 175 13.68 -8.88 -20.01
C ASP A 175 15.17 -8.74 -19.68
N ASP A 176 15.53 -8.93 -18.40
CA ASP A 176 16.87 -8.77 -17.83
C ASP A 176 17.39 -7.31 -17.82
N ASN A 177 16.58 -6.32 -18.24
CA ASN A 177 16.87 -4.90 -18.07
C ASN A 177 15.88 -4.29 -17.07
N PRO A 178 16.37 -3.58 -16.05
CA PRO A 178 15.50 -2.94 -15.09
C PRO A 178 14.74 -1.75 -15.69
N GLU A 179 13.48 -1.61 -15.29
CA GLU A 179 12.71 -0.40 -15.46
C GLU A 179 13.08 0.64 -14.41
N LEU A 180 13.11 1.91 -14.81
CA LEU A 180 13.18 3.05 -13.90
C LEU A 180 11.77 3.41 -13.42
N VAL A 181 11.57 3.43 -12.09
CA VAL A 181 10.29 3.77 -11.46
C VAL A 181 10.41 5.10 -10.73
N PHE A 182 9.50 6.01 -11.01
CA PHE A 182 9.38 7.31 -10.35
C PHE A 182 7.93 7.78 -10.36
N ALA A 183 7.65 8.90 -9.70
CA ALA A 183 6.35 9.53 -9.77
C ALA A 183 6.44 11.04 -9.93
N ASP A 184 5.53 11.60 -10.72
CA ASP A 184 5.30 13.04 -10.76
C ASP A 184 4.44 13.45 -9.58
N VAL A 185 4.94 14.36 -8.74
CA VAL A 185 4.23 14.88 -7.58
C VAL A 185 3.62 16.22 -7.93
N THR A 186 2.30 16.32 -7.80
CA THR A 186 1.55 17.58 -7.94
C THR A 186 0.69 17.78 -6.71
N CYS A 187 0.54 19.01 -6.23
CA CYS A 187 -0.29 19.28 -5.05
C CYS A 187 -1.34 20.35 -5.31
N GLY A 188 -2.58 20.04 -4.94
CA GLY A 188 -3.63 21.03 -4.75
C GLY A 188 -3.64 21.58 -3.32
N ALA A 189 -4.73 22.27 -2.96
CA ALA A 189 -4.86 22.93 -1.65
C ALA A 189 -4.79 21.98 -0.43
N HIS A 190 -5.06 20.69 -0.62
CA HIS A 190 -5.19 19.71 0.46
C HIS A 190 -4.81 18.29 0.05
N THR A 191 -4.34 18.07 -1.17
CA THR A 191 -4.00 16.72 -1.65
C THR A 191 -2.86 16.79 -2.63
N CYS A 192 -1.81 16.03 -2.34
CA CYS A 192 -0.76 15.75 -3.30
C CYS A 192 -1.09 14.44 -4.00
N TRP A 193 -1.00 14.47 -5.33
CA TRP A 193 -1.19 13.34 -6.23
C TRP A 193 0.17 12.96 -6.79
N HIS A 194 0.46 11.66 -6.75
CA HIS A 194 1.66 11.10 -7.35
C HIS A 194 1.22 10.24 -8.52
N THR A 195 1.66 10.62 -9.72
CA THR A 195 1.38 9.87 -10.94
C THR A 195 2.56 8.93 -11.19
N LEU A 196 2.33 7.63 -11.05
CA LEU A 196 3.36 6.61 -11.21
C LEU A 196 3.79 6.49 -12.68
N HIS A 197 5.11 6.46 -12.88
CA HIS A 197 5.77 6.24 -14.16
C HIS A 197 6.71 5.04 -14.06
N VAL A 198 6.71 4.22 -15.11
CA VAL A 198 7.61 3.08 -15.25
C VAL A 198 8.24 3.14 -16.63
N TRP A 199 9.53 3.40 -16.68
CA TRP A 199 10.25 3.62 -17.93
C TRP A 199 11.22 2.49 -18.23
N SER A 200 11.11 1.90 -19.43
CA SER A 200 12.10 0.94 -19.95
C SER A 200 12.91 1.56 -21.09
N TRP A 201 14.13 1.10 -21.29
CA TRP A 201 14.98 1.54 -22.39
C TRP A 201 14.71 0.73 -23.67
N ASP A 202 14.43 1.40 -24.79
CA ASP A 202 14.17 0.74 -26.09
C ASP A 202 15.41 0.60 -26.99
N GLY A 203 16.59 0.93 -26.46
CA GLY A 203 17.84 1.02 -27.24
C GLY A 203 18.19 2.45 -27.68
N ALA A 204 17.23 3.38 -27.64
CA ALA A 204 17.45 4.78 -28.04
C ALA A 204 16.85 5.80 -27.07
N ALA A 205 15.73 5.48 -26.41
CA ALA A 205 15.05 6.35 -25.47
C ALA A 205 14.33 5.55 -24.37
N PHE A 206 14.01 6.23 -23.27
CA PHE A 206 13.10 5.70 -22.28
C PHE A 206 11.65 5.75 -22.78
N ARG A 207 10.90 4.67 -22.54
CA ARG A 207 9.50 4.50 -22.95
C ARG A 207 8.63 4.23 -21.75
N GLU A 208 7.50 4.93 -21.68
CA GLU A 208 6.47 4.68 -20.68
C GLU A 208 5.86 3.29 -20.87
N GLN A 209 5.85 2.54 -19.78
CA GLN A 209 5.28 1.19 -19.69
C GLN A 209 4.00 1.15 -18.84
N THR A 210 3.60 2.27 -18.22
CA THR A 210 2.39 2.32 -17.39
C THR A 210 1.14 2.55 -18.23
N ALA A 211 0.06 1.85 -17.92
CA ALA A 211 -1.25 2.04 -18.53
C ALA A 211 -2.36 2.22 -17.48
N GLY A 212 -3.45 2.89 -17.87
CA GLY A 212 -4.59 3.18 -17.00
C GLY A 212 -4.48 4.56 -16.34
N ASP A 213 -5.01 4.68 -15.13
CA ASP A 213 -4.91 5.88 -14.30
C ASP A 213 -3.94 5.60 -13.13
N PRO A 214 -2.66 5.99 -13.26
CA PRO A 214 -1.63 5.71 -12.25
C PRO A 214 -1.51 6.81 -11.20
N SER A 215 -2.50 7.69 -11.08
CA SER A 215 -2.48 8.80 -10.11
C SER A 215 -3.12 8.38 -8.79
N LEU A 216 -2.33 8.45 -7.71
CA LEU A 216 -2.82 8.16 -6.36
C LEU A 216 -2.60 9.37 -5.44
N PRO A 217 -3.51 9.62 -4.47
CA PRO A 217 -3.31 10.67 -3.48
C PRO A 217 -2.41 10.17 -2.33
N TYR A 218 -1.38 10.94 -1.99
CA TYR A 218 -0.41 10.64 -0.93
C TYR A 218 0.05 9.17 -0.86
N PRO A 219 0.49 8.55 -1.96
CA PRO A 219 0.93 7.16 -1.92
C PRO A 219 2.32 7.04 -1.33
N THR A 220 2.58 5.90 -0.71
CA THR A 220 3.93 5.37 -0.54
C THR A 220 4.13 4.20 -1.50
N PHE A 221 5.31 4.13 -2.11
CA PHE A 221 5.65 3.08 -3.06
C PHE A 221 6.63 2.09 -2.44
N THR A 222 6.38 0.81 -2.63
CA THR A 222 7.33 -0.27 -2.35
C THR A 222 7.57 -1.04 -3.63
N LEU A 223 8.82 -1.08 -4.07
CA LEU A 223 9.24 -1.79 -5.26
C LEU A 223 9.71 -3.21 -4.89
N THR A 224 9.27 -4.19 -5.67
CA THR A 224 9.73 -5.58 -5.61
C THR A 224 9.96 -6.09 -7.01
N LYS A 225 10.72 -7.17 -7.17
CA LYS A 225 10.94 -7.84 -8.46
C LYS A 225 9.68 -8.21 -9.26
N ASP A 226 8.54 -8.39 -8.59
CA ASP A 226 7.33 -8.87 -9.24
C ASP A 226 6.26 -7.75 -9.41
N ALA A 227 6.38 -6.65 -8.65
CA ALA A 227 5.34 -5.62 -8.60
C ALA A 227 5.80 -4.33 -7.90
N ILE A 228 5.07 -3.25 -8.18
CA ILE A 228 5.05 -2.01 -7.40
C ILE A 228 3.80 -2.05 -6.51
N LEU A 229 3.99 -1.90 -5.19
CA LEU A 229 2.90 -1.75 -4.23
C LEU A 229 2.75 -0.26 -3.89
N ALA A 230 1.62 0.34 -4.26
CA ALA A 230 1.30 1.73 -4.00
C ALA A 230 0.24 1.84 -2.91
N SER A 231 0.63 2.24 -1.69
CA SER A 231 -0.27 2.41 -0.55
C SER A 231 -0.71 3.86 -0.40
N SER A 232 -1.98 4.15 -0.67
CA SER A 232 -2.56 5.48 -0.59
C SER A 232 -3.40 5.66 0.67
N VAL A 233 -3.30 6.83 1.29
CA VAL A 233 -4.15 7.24 2.44
C VAL A 233 -5.42 7.99 2.02
N GLY A 234 -5.66 8.14 0.72
CA GLY A 234 -6.79 8.89 0.19
C GLY A 234 -6.57 10.40 0.13
N VAL A 235 -7.64 11.11 -0.23
CA VAL A 235 -7.66 12.56 -0.41
C VAL A 235 -7.59 13.27 0.94
N GLY A 236 -6.64 14.20 1.11
CA GLY A 236 -6.41 14.94 2.37
C GLY A 236 -7.42 16.04 2.70
N SER A 237 -8.62 15.99 2.15
CA SER A 237 -9.70 16.95 2.44
C SER A 237 -10.59 16.45 3.56
N VAL A 238 -10.92 17.30 4.53
CA VAL A 238 -12.00 17.01 5.50
C VAL A 238 -13.33 16.77 4.76
N GLY A 239 -13.56 17.44 3.63
CA GLY A 239 -14.77 17.23 2.83
C GLY A 239 -14.81 15.88 2.11
N ALA A 240 -13.68 15.19 1.95
CA ALA A 240 -13.64 13.86 1.36
C ALA A 240 -14.22 12.79 2.30
N GLY A 241 -14.23 13.08 3.61
CA GLY A 241 -14.71 12.17 4.64
C GLY A 241 -13.70 11.06 4.98
N PRO A 242 -14.10 10.11 5.85
CA PRO A 242 -13.20 9.03 6.26
C PRO A 242 -12.96 8.11 5.07
N GLN A 243 -11.70 7.95 4.69
CA GLN A 243 -11.28 7.04 3.64
C GLN A 243 -10.44 5.92 4.24
N ARG A 244 -10.48 4.74 3.63
CA ARG A 244 -9.57 3.66 4.00
C ARG A 244 -8.26 3.85 3.27
N VAL A 245 -7.17 3.59 4.00
CA VAL A 245 -5.90 3.27 3.35
C VAL A 245 -6.14 2.08 2.43
N TYR A 246 -5.61 2.14 1.21
CA TYR A 246 -5.67 1.04 0.27
C TYR A 246 -4.32 0.87 -0.42
N THR A 247 -4.01 -0.37 -0.78
CA THR A 247 -2.81 -0.71 -1.53
C THR A 247 -3.19 -1.20 -2.91
N GLU A 248 -2.66 -0.55 -3.93
CA GLU A 248 -2.73 -1.03 -5.30
C GLU A 248 -1.48 -1.84 -5.64
N THR A 249 -1.68 -2.98 -6.31
CA THR A 249 -0.60 -3.75 -6.90
C THR A 249 -0.54 -3.42 -8.38
N TRP A 250 0.61 -2.91 -8.82
CA TRP A 250 0.91 -2.58 -10.20
C TRP A 250 1.96 -3.57 -10.71
N SER A 251 1.62 -4.35 -11.72
CA SER A 251 2.51 -5.39 -12.24
C SER A 251 2.36 -5.56 -13.75
N TRP A 252 3.35 -6.21 -14.36
CA TRP A 252 3.36 -6.49 -15.79
C TRP A 252 2.24 -7.45 -16.16
N ASN A 253 1.42 -7.07 -17.15
CA ASN A 253 0.35 -7.93 -17.67
C ASN A 253 0.74 -8.71 -18.94
N GLY A 254 2.01 -8.68 -19.32
CA GLY A 254 2.51 -9.22 -20.59
C GLY A 254 2.77 -8.15 -21.67
N SER A 255 2.35 -6.90 -21.45
CA SER A 255 2.59 -5.80 -22.39
C SER A 255 2.84 -4.44 -21.74
N VAL A 256 2.25 -4.16 -20.58
CA VAL A 256 2.40 -2.90 -19.83
C VAL A 256 2.26 -3.18 -18.34
N ILE A 257 2.79 -2.29 -17.51
CA ILE A 257 2.49 -2.24 -16.08
C ILE A 257 1.07 -1.65 -15.90
N THR A 258 0.20 -2.42 -15.25
CA THR A 258 -1.17 -2.01 -14.95
C THR A 258 -1.52 -2.37 -13.52
N ARG A 259 -2.51 -1.69 -12.95
CA ARG A 259 -3.12 -2.08 -11.69
C ARG A 259 -3.79 -3.45 -11.83
N THR A 260 -3.28 -4.45 -11.12
CA THR A 260 -3.79 -5.83 -11.12
C THR A 260 -4.62 -6.16 -9.88
N ALA A 261 -4.44 -5.41 -8.80
CA ALA A 261 -5.25 -5.56 -7.60
C ALA A 261 -5.36 -4.24 -6.82
N THR A 262 -6.45 -4.11 -6.05
CA THR A 262 -6.63 -3.09 -5.02
C THR A 262 -7.07 -3.79 -3.75
N GLN A 263 -6.33 -3.59 -2.66
CA GLN A 263 -6.64 -4.15 -1.35
C GLN A 263 -6.97 -3.01 -0.38
N LEU A 264 -8.18 -3.01 0.15
CA LEU A 264 -8.56 -2.09 1.22
C LEU A 264 -7.90 -2.52 2.53
N GLY A 265 -7.39 -1.54 3.27
CA GLY A 265 -6.94 -1.71 4.64
C GLY A 265 -8.09 -1.99 5.61
N PRO A 266 -7.76 -2.27 6.89
CA PRO A 266 -8.77 -2.54 7.90
C PRO A 266 -9.66 -1.32 8.19
N ALA A 267 -10.87 -1.58 8.69
CA ALA A 267 -11.75 -0.53 9.19
C ALA A 267 -11.12 0.21 10.39
N GLN A 268 -10.78 1.49 10.20
CA GLN A 268 -10.45 2.43 11.27
C GLN A 268 -11.68 3.14 11.85
N TYR A 269 -12.56 3.67 10.99
CA TYR A 269 -13.74 4.42 11.43
C TYR A 269 -14.98 3.54 11.61
N ARG A 270 -15.93 3.96 12.46
CA ARG A 270 -17.21 3.25 12.63
C ARG A 270 -18.02 3.18 11.34
N TYR A 271 -17.97 4.24 10.54
CA TYR A 271 -18.51 4.27 9.17
C TYR A 271 -17.95 3.13 8.30
N HIS A 272 -16.64 2.88 8.38
CA HIS A 272 -15.98 1.82 7.62
C HIS A 272 -16.55 0.44 7.97
N ALA A 273 -16.67 0.10 9.26
CA ALA A 273 -17.23 -1.18 9.68
C ALA A 273 -18.71 -1.33 9.28
N PHE A 274 -19.47 -0.23 9.29
CA PHE A 274 -20.85 -0.25 8.81
C PHE A 274 -20.93 -0.55 7.30
N ARG A 275 -20.04 0.05 6.50
CA ARG A 275 -19.91 -0.26 5.07
C ARG A 275 -19.52 -1.70 4.79
N ASP A 276 -18.63 -2.28 5.59
CA ASP A 276 -18.26 -3.71 5.46
C ASP A 276 -19.48 -4.60 5.65
N GLY A 277 -20.34 -4.29 6.63
CA GLY A 277 -21.58 -5.03 6.86
C GLY A 277 -22.54 -4.94 5.69
N ASP A 278 -22.76 -3.73 5.17
CA ASP A 278 -23.62 -3.49 4.01
C ASP A 278 -23.08 -4.19 2.75
N GLU A 279 -21.77 -4.17 2.52
CA GLU A 279 -21.12 -4.87 1.41
C GLU A 279 -21.23 -6.39 1.54
N ALA A 280 -20.92 -6.93 2.72
CA ALA A 280 -21.04 -8.35 3.00
C ALA A 280 -22.48 -8.84 2.82
N GLN A 281 -23.47 -8.04 3.26
CA GLN A 281 -24.88 -8.36 3.10
C GLN A 281 -25.29 -8.38 1.61
N ARG A 282 -24.85 -7.40 0.81
CA ARG A 282 -25.08 -7.39 -0.65
C ARG A 282 -24.42 -8.57 -1.36
N ALA A 283 -23.27 -9.01 -0.88
CA ALA A 283 -22.53 -10.17 -1.38
C ALA A 283 -23.01 -11.51 -0.79
N GLU A 284 -24.13 -11.53 -0.05
CA GLU A 284 -24.69 -12.72 0.63
C GLU A 284 -23.75 -13.38 1.66
N ARG A 285 -22.68 -12.70 2.08
CA ARG A 285 -21.77 -13.13 3.14
C ARG A 285 -22.37 -12.79 4.51
N TYR A 286 -23.48 -13.45 4.84
CA TYR A 286 -24.31 -13.08 5.99
C TYR A 286 -23.63 -13.19 7.36
N ALA A 287 -22.72 -14.15 7.54
CA ALA A 287 -21.93 -14.26 8.77
C ALA A 287 -21.01 -13.03 8.92
N ASP A 288 -20.29 -12.66 7.85
CA ASP A 288 -19.43 -11.48 7.84
C ASP A 288 -20.23 -10.18 8.06
N ALA A 289 -21.43 -10.10 7.48
CA ALA A 289 -22.33 -8.97 7.68
C ALA A 289 -22.76 -8.83 9.15
N PHE A 290 -23.16 -9.95 9.78
CA PHE A 290 -23.53 -10.00 11.18
C PHE A 290 -22.37 -9.55 12.08
N ASP A 291 -21.17 -10.10 11.86
CA ASP A 291 -19.97 -9.75 12.63
C ASP A 291 -19.59 -8.28 12.46
N ALA A 292 -19.68 -7.75 11.24
CA ALA A 292 -19.42 -6.33 10.97
C ALA A 292 -20.41 -5.41 11.69
N TYR A 293 -21.72 -5.70 11.65
CA TYR A 293 -22.72 -4.91 12.39
C TYR A 293 -22.55 -5.01 13.91
N LEU A 294 -22.18 -6.18 14.44
CA LEU A 294 -21.83 -6.30 15.85
C LEU A 294 -20.58 -5.49 16.20
N ARG A 295 -19.59 -5.45 15.32
CA ARG A 295 -18.40 -4.61 15.48
C ARG A 295 -18.77 -3.13 15.52
N VAL A 296 -19.67 -2.67 14.65
CA VAL A 296 -20.21 -1.30 14.68
C VAL A 296 -20.83 -0.95 16.04
N ILE A 297 -21.48 -1.92 16.70
CA ILE A 297 -22.15 -1.69 18.00
C ILE A 297 -21.15 -1.74 19.17
N ASN A 298 -20.21 -2.69 19.14
CA ASN A 298 -19.46 -3.10 20.34
C ASN A 298 -17.97 -2.72 20.31
N ASP A 299 -17.38 -2.45 19.15
CA ASP A 299 -15.95 -2.16 19.06
C ASP A 299 -15.67 -0.70 19.45
N GLU A 300 -15.01 -0.53 20.59
CA GLU A 300 -14.57 0.76 21.13
C GLU A 300 -13.34 1.31 20.43
N SER A 301 -12.60 0.50 19.67
CA SER A 301 -11.41 0.95 18.93
C SER A 301 -11.75 1.65 17.61
N LEU A 302 -12.99 1.53 17.12
CA LEU A 302 -13.45 2.22 15.92
C LEU A 302 -13.60 3.72 16.20
N GLU A 303 -12.83 4.51 15.46
CA GLU A 303 -12.81 5.97 15.56
C GLU A 303 -14.11 6.58 15.00
N PRO A 304 -14.59 7.68 15.59
CA PRO A 304 -15.61 8.52 14.96
C PRO A 304 -14.96 9.38 13.87
N TRP A 305 -15.68 9.67 12.79
CA TRP A 305 -15.23 10.71 11.85
C TRP A 305 -15.41 12.11 12.45
N ALA A 306 -16.53 12.32 13.14
CA ALA A 306 -16.90 13.55 13.82
C ALA A 306 -16.85 14.83 12.94
N GLY A 307 -17.06 14.69 11.63
CA GLY A 307 -17.03 15.82 10.69
C GLY A 307 -18.23 16.77 10.82
N TYR A 308 -19.42 16.22 11.07
CA TYR A 308 -20.69 16.98 11.17
C TYR A 308 -21.51 16.66 12.42
N TYR A 309 -21.19 15.54 13.09
CA TYR A 309 -21.85 15.09 14.32
C TYR A 309 -20.80 14.95 15.41
N SER A 310 -21.21 15.10 16.68
CA SER A 310 -20.30 14.78 17.78
C SER A 310 -19.98 13.27 17.79
N ALA A 311 -18.79 12.89 18.28
CA ALA A 311 -18.40 11.49 18.39
C ALA A 311 -19.45 10.59 19.12
N PRO A 312 -20.07 11.04 20.24
CA PRO A 312 -21.13 10.27 20.88
C PRO A 312 -22.41 10.15 20.02
N GLU A 313 -22.81 11.22 19.32
CA GLU A 313 -23.95 11.18 18.39
C GLU A 313 -23.73 10.21 17.25
N GLU A 314 -22.58 10.30 16.59
CA GLU A 314 -22.23 9.43 15.45
C GLU A 314 -22.29 7.96 15.85
N ARG A 315 -21.76 7.64 17.05
CA ARG A 315 -21.83 6.29 17.59
C ARG A 315 -23.28 5.82 17.75
N LEU A 316 -24.14 6.65 18.32
CA LEU A 316 -25.55 6.32 18.54
C LEU A 316 -26.28 6.10 17.22
N TRP A 317 -26.07 6.96 16.23
CA TRP A 317 -26.60 6.79 14.88
C TRP A 317 -26.19 5.47 14.24
N PHE A 318 -24.89 5.14 14.22
CA PHE A 318 -24.42 3.88 13.66
C PHE A 318 -24.88 2.66 14.46
N THR A 319 -25.03 2.78 15.77
CA THR A 319 -25.58 1.70 16.60
C THR A 319 -27.04 1.43 16.22
N ALA A 320 -27.84 2.48 16.04
CA ALA A 320 -29.23 2.34 15.59
C ALA A 320 -29.31 1.70 14.20
N LEU A 321 -28.49 2.18 13.26
CA LEU A 321 -28.40 1.67 11.89
C LEU A 321 -27.95 0.20 11.84
N ALA A 322 -26.91 -0.18 12.58
CA ALA A 322 -26.44 -1.55 12.64
C ALA A 322 -27.51 -2.49 13.22
N ARG A 323 -28.25 -2.07 14.25
CA ARG A 323 -29.38 -2.86 14.76
C ARG A 323 -30.50 -2.99 13.75
N TRP A 324 -30.82 -1.92 13.02
CA TRP A 324 -31.76 -1.99 11.91
C TRP A 324 -31.31 -2.98 10.84
N ARG A 325 -30.03 -3.00 10.48
CA ARG A 325 -29.47 -4.02 9.58
C ARG A 325 -29.59 -5.43 10.13
N LEU A 326 -29.37 -5.64 11.43
CA LEU A 326 -29.57 -6.93 12.09
C LEU A 326 -31.04 -7.39 12.08
N VAL A 327 -32.01 -6.48 12.20
CA VAL A 327 -33.44 -6.79 12.01
C VAL A 327 -33.69 -7.34 10.60
N LEU A 328 -33.21 -6.62 9.58
CA LEU A 328 -33.37 -7.04 8.19
C LEU A 328 -32.67 -8.37 7.90
N LEU A 329 -31.45 -8.55 8.43
CA LEU A 329 -30.66 -9.77 8.25
C LEU A 329 -31.34 -10.97 8.90
N GLY A 330 -31.83 -10.83 10.13
CA GLY A 330 -32.55 -11.91 10.83
C GLY A 330 -33.81 -12.34 10.09
N ILE A 331 -34.59 -11.39 9.56
CA ILE A 331 -35.75 -11.71 8.72
C ILE A 331 -35.33 -12.39 7.43
N ASN A 332 -34.27 -11.93 6.79
CA ASN A 332 -33.76 -12.53 5.55
C ASN A 332 -33.34 -13.99 5.74
N LEU A 333 -32.79 -14.32 6.90
CA LEU A 333 -32.36 -15.67 7.27
C LEU A 333 -33.47 -16.54 7.89
N GLY A 334 -34.68 -15.99 8.08
CA GLY A 334 -35.75 -16.65 8.83
C GLY A 334 -35.48 -16.82 10.32
N ASN A 335 -34.47 -16.13 10.86
CA ASN A 335 -34.11 -16.11 12.27
C ASN A 335 -34.89 -15.00 13.01
N PHE A 336 -36.19 -15.27 13.20
CA PHE A 336 -37.10 -14.33 13.85
C PHE A 336 -36.73 -13.96 15.29
N PRO A 337 -36.23 -14.88 16.15
CA PRO A 337 -35.81 -14.52 17.50
C PRO A 337 -34.73 -13.44 17.52
N ASP A 338 -33.72 -13.55 16.66
CA ASP A 338 -32.63 -12.56 16.61
C ASP A 338 -33.10 -11.24 15.99
N ALA A 339 -33.97 -11.30 14.97
CA ALA A 339 -34.58 -10.10 14.39
C ALA A 339 -35.42 -9.33 15.43
N GLU A 340 -36.27 -10.02 16.18
CA GLU A 340 -37.07 -9.42 17.26
C GLU A 340 -36.17 -8.89 18.38
N ASN A 341 -35.10 -9.60 18.75
CA ASN A 341 -34.17 -9.08 19.76
C ASN A 341 -33.49 -7.78 19.33
N ALA A 342 -33.01 -7.71 18.09
CA ALA A 342 -32.42 -6.51 17.52
C ALA A 342 -33.43 -5.35 17.47
N TYR A 343 -34.68 -5.65 17.07
CA TYR A 343 -35.77 -4.68 17.04
C TYR A 343 -36.09 -4.14 18.43
N GLN A 344 -36.28 -5.01 19.43
CA GLN A 344 -36.59 -4.60 20.80
C GLN A 344 -35.48 -3.74 21.41
N ARG A 345 -34.22 -4.11 21.21
CA ARG A 345 -33.08 -3.29 21.66
C ARG A 345 -33.05 -1.93 20.96
N LEU A 346 -33.33 -1.89 19.66
CA LEU A 346 -33.43 -0.64 18.91
C LEU A 346 -34.53 0.26 19.49
N GLN A 347 -35.71 -0.27 19.81
CA GLN A 347 -36.79 0.51 20.43
C GLN A 347 -36.48 0.95 21.86
N ALA A 348 -35.79 0.10 22.64
CA ALA A 348 -35.49 0.38 24.04
C ALA A 348 -34.43 1.49 24.22
N ASP A 349 -33.39 1.47 23.38
CA ASP A 349 -32.24 2.36 23.56
C ASP A 349 -32.39 3.70 22.84
N PHE A 350 -33.31 3.81 21.88
CA PHE A 350 -33.49 5.00 21.05
C PHE A 350 -34.91 5.54 21.20
N THR A 351 -35.07 6.51 22.12
CA THR A 351 -36.31 7.29 22.33
C THR A 351 -36.25 8.64 21.61
N ALA A 352 -37.32 9.45 21.69
CA ALA A 352 -37.47 10.68 20.89
C ALA A 352 -36.31 11.68 21.00
N GLU A 353 -35.57 11.67 22.10
CA GLU A 353 -34.44 12.56 22.38
C GLU A 353 -33.09 11.96 21.96
N ALA A 354 -33.04 10.68 21.61
CA ALA A 354 -31.81 9.98 21.29
C ALA A 354 -31.40 10.20 19.82
N PRO A 355 -30.12 10.55 19.55
CA PRO A 355 -29.56 10.47 18.20
C PRO A 355 -29.76 9.06 17.62
N GLY A 356 -30.23 8.96 16.38
CA GLY A 356 -30.62 7.69 15.77
C GLY A 356 -32.09 7.29 15.97
N TYR A 357 -32.90 8.06 16.70
CA TYR A 357 -34.34 7.80 16.84
C TYR A 357 -35.12 7.63 15.53
N PRO A 358 -34.84 8.39 14.45
CA PRO A 358 -35.50 8.17 13.16
C PRO A 358 -35.33 6.73 12.63
N VAL A 359 -34.22 6.06 12.95
CA VAL A 359 -33.98 4.66 12.58
C VAL A 359 -34.89 3.72 13.37
N ALA A 360 -35.13 3.99 14.66
CA ALA A 360 -36.07 3.21 15.46
C ALA A 360 -37.50 3.36 14.94
N GLN A 361 -37.91 4.57 14.57
CA GLN A 361 -39.22 4.81 13.95
C GLN A 361 -39.36 4.09 12.60
N LEU A 362 -38.34 4.15 11.74
CA LEU A 362 -38.28 3.40 10.49
C LEU A 362 -38.46 1.89 10.73
N ALA A 363 -37.76 1.35 11.72
CA ALA A 363 -37.84 -0.06 12.08
C ALA A 363 -39.23 -0.46 12.60
N SER A 364 -39.92 0.38 13.38
CA SER A 364 -41.28 0.11 13.85
C SER A 364 -42.27 0.02 12.71
N ARG A 365 -42.20 0.95 11.75
CA ARG A 365 -43.05 0.92 10.54
C ARG A 365 -42.84 -0.35 9.74
N PHE A 366 -41.57 -0.75 9.57
CA PHE A 366 -41.25 -1.99 8.90
C PHE A 366 -41.77 -3.21 9.68
N TRP A 367 -41.54 -3.28 10.99
CA TRP A 367 -41.93 -4.41 11.83
C TRP A 367 -43.45 -4.62 11.80
N GLU A 368 -44.22 -3.55 11.94
CA GLU A 368 -45.69 -3.57 11.83
C GLU A 368 -46.16 -4.02 10.44
N ALA A 369 -45.56 -3.49 9.37
CA ALA A 369 -45.90 -3.87 8.01
C ALA A 369 -45.56 -5.34 7.74
N TYR A 370 -44.39 -5.80 8.19
CA TYR A 370 -43.94 -7.18 8.03
C TYR A 370 -44.83 -8.16 8.80
N GLN A 371 -45.19 -7.87 10.05
CA GLN A 371 -46.10 -8.71 10.86
C GLN A 371 -47.50 -8.84 10.22
N ARG A 372 -47.97 -7.79 9.55
CA ARG A 372 -49.26 -7.78 8.87
C ARG A 372 -49.24 -8.49 7.51
N LEU A 373 -48.16 -8.33 6.75
CA LEU A 373 -48.08 -8.78 5.35
C LEU A 373 -47.40 -10.14 5.20
N GLY A 374 -46.45 -10.46 6.09
CA GLY A 374 -45.57 -11.63 6.00
C GLY A 374 -44.55 -11.55 4.85
N LEU A 375 -44.47 -10.43 4.15
CA LEU A 375 -43.63 -10.25 2.96
C LEU A 375 -42.68 -9.06 3.13
N ARG A 376 -41.38 -9.34 3.03
CA ARG A 376 -40.31 -8.36 3.18
C ARG A 376 -40.33 -7.26 2.11
N PRO A 377 -40.50 -7.55 0.80
CA PRO A 377 -40.49 -6.51 -0.23
C PRO A 377 -41.58 -5.45 -0.01
N GLU A 378 -42.79 -5.87 0.34
CA GLU A 378 -43.94 -5.00 0.58
C GLU A 378 -43.81 -4.21 1.89
N ALA A 379 -43.22 -4.82 2.92
CA ALA A 379 -42.88 -4.11 4.14
C ALA A 379 -41.83 -3.02 3.88
N CYS A 380 -40.76 -3.34 3.15
CA CYS A 380 -39.76 -2.35 2.74
C CYS A 380 -40.38 -1.22 1.91
N ALA A 381 -41.23 -1.54 0.92
CA ALA A 381 -41.87 -0.53 0.09
C ALA A 381 -42.69 0.49 0.92
N GLN A 382 -43.38 0.05 1.98
CA GLN A 382 -44.08 0.97 2.88
C GLN A 382 -43.09 1.78 3.74
N THR A 383 -42.07 1.13 4.28
CA THR A 383 -41.04 1.77 5.11
C THR A 383 -40.29 2.87 4.38
N LEU A 384 -39.99 2.71 3.10
CA LEU A 384 -39.25 3.69 2.31
C LEU A 384 -40.05 4.95 1.96
N THR A 385 -41.37 4.97 2.18
CA THR A 385 -42.21 6.18 2.03
C THR A 385 -42.22 7.05 3.28
N ALA A 386 -41.56 6.62 4.35
CA ALA A 386 -41.64 7.26 5.65
C ALA A 386 -40.80 8.56 5.70
N PRO A 387 -41.25 9.61 6.41
CA PRO A 387 -40.52 10.88 6.50
C PRO A 387 -39.14 10.73 7.16
N GLU A 388 -38.93 9.70 7.98
CA GLU A 388 -37.66 9.42 8.67
C GLU A 388 -36.52 9.06 7.71
N VAL A 389 -36.84 8.56 6.51
CA VAL A 389 -35.87 8.23 5.46
C VAL A 389 -34.96 9.41 5.15
N ALA A 390 -35.50 10.62 5.07
CA ALA A 390 -34.72 11.81 4.73
C ALA A 390 -33.62 12.10 5.78
N ALA A 391 -33.97 12.05 7.07
CA ALA A 391 -33.01 12.28 8.14
C ALA A 391 -31.93 11.17 8.22
N ILE A 392 -32.30 9.93 7.92
CA ILE A 392 -31.35 8.81 7.89
C ILE A 392 -30.37 8.95 6.73
N LEU A 393 -30.86 9.33 5.55
CA LEU A 393 -30.01 9.58 4.39
C LEU A 393 -29.12 10.81 4.58
N GLU A 394 -29.62 11.86 5.23
CA GLU A 394 -28.82 13.03 5.60
C GLU A 394 -27.61 12.62 6.45
N PHE A 395 -27.82 11.81 7.48
CA PHE A 395 -26.73 11.27 8.29
C PHE A 395 -25.79 10.39 7.47
N LEU A 396 -26.31 9.38 6.76
CA LEU A 396 -25.48 8.43 6.00
C LEU A 396 -24.66 9.08 4.89
N ASN A 397 -25.12 10.22 4.35
CA ASN A 397 -24.47 10.96 3.29
C ASN A 397 -23.62 12.15 3.79
N SER A 398 -23.45 12.31 5.11
CA SER A 398 -22.55 13.32 5.68
C SER A 398 -21.07 12.87 5.72
N PHE A 399 -20.74 11.71 5.16
CA PHE A 399 -19.40 11.12 5.23
C PHE A 399 -18.51 11.45 4.01
N GLY A 400 -18.75 12.62 3.40
CA GLY A 400 -17.87 13.24 2.42
C GLY A 400 -17.95 12.69 0.99
N TYR A 401 -17.40 13.45 0.05
CA TYR A 401 -17.57 13.20 -1.39
C TYR A 401 -16.71 12.04 -1.93
N ALA A 402 -15.69 11.59 -1.20
CA ALA A 402 -14.87 10.44 -1.60
C ALA A 402 -15.50 9.10 -1.20
N ASN A 403 -16.67 9.14 -0.57
CA ASN A 403 -17.41 7.96 -0.11
C ASN A 403 -18.70 7.76 -0.92
N PRO A 404 -19.18 6.51 -1.06
CA PRO A 404 -20.43 6.23 -1.76
C PRO A 404 -21.63 6.93 -1.12
N THR A 405 -22.53 7.44 -1.95
CA THR A 405 -23.81 8.03 -1.53
C THR A 405 -24.88 6.96 -1.38
N TYR A 406 -25.55 6.96 -0.24
CA TYR A 406 -26.71 6.13 0.05
C TYR A 406 -27.98 6.67 -0.60
N THR A 407 -28.77 5.72 -1.09
CA THR A 407 -30.12 5.91 -1.65
C THR A 407 -31.18 5.35 -0.69
N ALA A 408 -32.45 5.72 -0.90
CA ALA A 408 -33.54 5.24 -0.06
C ALA A 408 -33.67 3.72 -0.12
N GLU A 409 -33.50 3.13 -1.31
CA GLU A 409 -33.58 1.70 -1.56
C GLU A 409 -32.58 0.90 -0.72
N GLU A 410 -31.40 1.46 -0.45
CA GLU A 410 -30.38 0.85 0.39
C GLU A 410 -30.73 0.85 1.88
N LEU A 411 -31.73 1.62 2.33
CA LEU A 411 -32.21 1.54 3.70
C LEU A 411 -33.02 0.25 3.96
N CYS A 412 -33.73 -0.26 2.96
CA CYS A 412 -34.48 -1.51 3.05
C CYS A 412 -34.48 -2.23 1.69
N PRO A 413 -33.39 -2.95 1.33
CA PRO A 413 -33.28 -3.56 0.02
C PRO A 413 -34.38 -4.62 -0.19
N SER A 414 -35.24 -4.42 -1.18
CA SER A 414 -36.42 -5.27 -1.44
C SER A 414 -36.07 -6.62 -2.06
N THR A 415 -34.91 -6.71 -2.72
CA THR A 415 -34.33 -7.94 -3.26
C THR A 415 -32.90 -8.08 -2.76
N ILE A 416 -32.48 -9.32 -2.51
CA ILE A 416 -31.07 -9.66 -2.61
C ILE A 416 -30.77 -9.63 -4.12
N PRO A 417 -29.71 -8.95 -4.60
CA PRO A 417 -29.39 -8.89 -6.03
C PRO A 417 -29.31 -10.27 -6.69
#